data_AF-A0A937X4R7-F1
#
_entry.id   AF-A0A937X4R7-F1
#
_cell.length_a   1.000
_cell.length_b   1.000
_cell.length_c   1.000
_cell.angle_alpha   90.00
_cell.angle_beta   90.00
_cell.angle_gamma   90.00
#
_symmetry.space_group_name_H-M   'P 1'
#
loop_
_entity.id
_entity.type
_entity.pdbx_description
1 polymer ?
#
loop_
_entity_poly.entity_id
_entity_poly.type
_entity_poly.pdbx_seq_one_letter_code
_entity_poly.pdbx_strand_id
1 'polypeptide(L)'
;MTNTQEVVGRQIDRDTTEADTKGCEGDTVQGPQRFVCPVNREPCEVVALFSERVGAGVDLRVIAGDLPCVCCRQAEALAGLKLGKLDRRVLRLAPDGEAEPIPPVESTRAADEAHRRSIRKLERAGLVAVTWKQTKAKRRATWYEYEVRQARHAVKLTGLGAAVVNRLGSILDGSAPIRWAQHQGAITSAVRLPAEDLLPLLAVRAKSHLSDATFAASWGMAGYLAVARSLGAIVKAIEEVRHGS
;
A
#
# COMPACT_ATOMS: atom_id res chain seq x y z
N MET A 1 35.29 -1.81 44.99
CA MET A 1 35.79 -0.79 44.04
C MET A 1 34.61 -0.35 43.17
N THR A 2 33.85 0.62 43.66
CA THR A 2 32.63 1.14 43.02
C THR A 2 32.99 2.40 42.24
N ASN A 3 32.82 2.37 40.93
CA ASN A 3 33.15 3.47 40.03
C ASN A 3 31.87 4.25 39.73
N THR A 4 31.72 5.41 40.37
CA THR A 4 30.60 6.33 40.19
C THR A 4 30.96 7.31 39.08
N GLN A 5 30.32 7.21 37.92
CA GLN A 5 30.49 8.18 36.84
C GLN A 5 29.54 9.36 37.05
N GLU A 6 30.13 10.55 37.25
CA GLU A 6 29.45 11.84 37.23
C GLU A 6 29.01 12.19 35.81
N VAL A 7 27.72 12.51 35.65
CA VAL A 7 27.14 13.05 34.42
C VAL A 7 27.09 14.58 34.57
N VAL A 8 27.99 15.26 33.85
CA VAL A 8 28.02 16.73 33.75
C VAL A 8 26.95 17.18 32.74
N GLY A 9 25.89 17.82 33.24
CA GLY A 9 24.87 18.46 32.42
C GLY A 9 25.38 19.78 31.83
N ARG A 10 25.40 19.90 30.51
CA ARG A 10 25.59 21.19 29.80
C ARG A 10 24.24 21.89 29.67
N GLN A 11 24.11 23.02 30.36
CA GLN A 11 23.08 24.04 30.09
C GLN A 11 23.38 24.69 28.74
N ILE A 12 22.39 24.74 27.87
CA ILE A 12 22.44 25.48 26.60
C ILE A 12 21.52 26.69 26.80
N ASP A 13 22.14 27.86 26.92
CA ASP A 13 21.45 29.14 26.90
C ASP A 13 20.86 29.37 25.51
N ARG A 14 19.54 29.59 25.47
CA ARG A 14 18.78 29.78 24.24
C ARG A 14 18.41 31.25 24.16
N ASP A 15 19.24 32.01 23.45
CA ASP A 15 18.98 33.41 23.12
C ASP A 15 17.69 33.54 22.30
N THR A 16 16.70 34.18 22.90
CA THR A 16 15.48 34.66 22.26
C THR A 16 15.78 35.95 21.51
N THR A 17 16.03 35.85 20.21
CA THR A 17 15.95 36.99 19.28
C THR A 17 14.50 37.19 18.84
N GLU A 18 13.90 38.28 19.32
CA GLU A 18 12.65 38.84 18.83
C GLU A 18 12.77 39.18 17.35
N ALA A 19 12.04 38.47 16.51
CA ALA A 19 11.95 38.74 15.07
C ALA A 19 10.63 39.45 14.78
N ASP A 20 10.75 40.59 14.10
CA ASP A 20 9.70 41.43 13.53
C ASP A 20 8.52 40.64 12.97
N THR A 21 7.35 40.80 13.60
CA THR A 21 6.06 40.39 13.04
C THR A 21 5.65 41.36 11.93
N LYS A 22 6.29 41.23 10.76
CA LYS A 22 5.84 41.87 9.52
C LYS A 22 4.53 41.19 9.11
N GLY A 23 3.44 41.95 9.15
CA GLY A 23 2.09 41.48 8.88
C GLY A 23 1.99 40.69 7.58
N CYS A 24 1.58 39.43 7.70
CA CYS A 24 1.11 38.64 6.56
C CYS A 24 -0.24 39.23 6.15
N GLU A 25 -0.22 40.10 5.14
CA GLU A 25 -1.41 40.35 4.32
C GLU A 25 -1.96 39.00 3.89
N GLY A 26 -3.25 38.79 4.18
CA GLY A 26 -3.92 37.53 3.94
C GLY A 26 -3.91 37.21 2.46
N ASP A 27 -3.01 36.32 2.06
CA ASP A 27 -3.11 35.56 0.82
C ASP A 27 -4.50 34.94 0.81
N THR A 28 -5.38 35.56 0.03
CA THR A 28 -6.70 35.05 -0.27
C THR A 28 -6.46 33.73 -0.97
N VAL A 29 -6.69 32.63 -0.25
CA VAL A 29 -6.32 31.27 -0.65
C VAL A 29 -6.75 31.03 -2.10
N GLN A 30 -5.75 30.98 -2.98
CA GLN A 30 -5.89 30.88 -4.41
C GLN A 30 -6.57 29.56 -4.80
N GLY A 31 -7.87 29.64 -5.10
CA GLY A 31 -8.63 28.64 -5.86
C GLY A 31 -8.69 27.22 -5.27
N PRO A 32 -9.53 26.35 -5.84
CA PRO A 32 -9.47 24.93 -5.54
C PRO A 32 -8.09 24.43 -5.98
N GLN A 33 -7.24 24.10 -5.01
CA GLN A 33 -5.93 23.50 -5.28
C GLN A 33 -6.17 22.26 -6.15
N ARG A 34 -5.72 22.33 -7.41
CA ARG A 34 -5.88 21.22 -8.35
C ARG A 34 -5.08 20.05 -7.81
N PHE A 35 -5.76 19.05 -7.25
CA PHE A 35 -5.12 17.81 -6.84
C PHE A 35 -4.53 17.16 -8.06
N VAL A 36 -3.21 17.08 -8.13
CA VAL A 36 -2.50 16.49 -9.24
C VAL A 36 -2.19 15.04 -8.89
N CYS A 37 -2.50 14.12 -9.80
CA CYS A 37 -2.10 12.73 -9.68
C CYS A 37 -0.56 12.66 -9.72
N PRO A 38 0.08 12.00 -8.72
CA PRO A 38 1.53 12.01 -8.62
C PRO A 38 2.21 11.34 -9.83
N VAL A 39 1.50 10.39 -10.46
CA VAL A 39 2.00 9.56 -11.57
C VAL A 39 2.10 10.29 -12.90
N ASN A 40 0.99 10.83 -13.40
CA ASN A 40 0.93 11.46 -14.72
C ASN A 40 1.04 12.98 -14.64
N ARG A 41 1.06 13.55 -13.43
CA ARG A 41 1.04 15.00 -13.20
C ARG A 41 -0.19 15.71 -13.80
N GLU A 42 -1.25 14.96 -14.06
CA GLU A 42 -2.54 15.49 -14.53
C GLU A 42 -3.50 15.70 -13.34
N PRO A 43 -4.52 16.57 -13.49
CA PRO A 43 -5.58 16.68 -12.47
C PRO A 43 -6.19 15.32 -12.14
N CYS A 44 -6.34 15.04 -10.84
CA CYS A 44 -6.88 13.77 -10.37
C CYS A 44 -8.39 13.72 -10.62
N GLU A 45 -8.76 12.99 -11.67
CA GLU A 45 -10.15 12.75 -12.09
C GLU A 45 -11.03 12.25 -10.94
N VAL A 46 -10.53 11.36 -10.08
CA VAL A 46 -11.27 10.85 -8.92
C VAL A 46 -11.62 11.96 -7.93
N VAL A 47 -10.67 12.87 -7.66
CA VAL A 47 -10.92 14.01 -6.77
C VAL A 47 -11.88 15.00 -7.41
N ALA A 48 -11.75 15.25 -8.71
CA ALA A 48 -12.68 16.10 -9.44
C ALA A 48 -14.11 15.55 -9.35
N LEU A 49 -14.33 14.30 -9.74
CA LEU A 49 -15.63 13.63 -9.66
C LEU A 49 -16.17 13.54 -8.22
N PHE A 50 -15.29 13.32 -7.24
CA PHE A 50 -15.69 13.31 -5.83
C PHE A 50 -16.13 14.71 -5.38
N SER A 51 -15.38 15.76 -5.73
CA SER A 51 -15.73 17.14 -5.38
C SER A 51 -17.04 17.60 -6.01
N GLU A 52 -17.32 17.19 -7.25
CA GLU A 52 -18.58 17.45 -7.94
C GLU A 52 -19.76 16.78 -7.23
N ARG A 53 -19.58 15.58 -6.67
CA ARG A 53 -20.64 14.83 -5.99
C ARG A 53 -20.92 15.29 -4.56
N VAL A 54 -19.90 15.68 -3.81
CA VAL A 54 -20.04 16.02 -2.38
C VAL A 54 -20.31 17.52 -2.16
N GLY A 55 -20.05 18.35 -3.17
CA GLY A 55 -20.32 19.79 -3.12
C GLY A 55 -19.25 20.60 -2.40
N ALA A 56 -19.44 21.92 -2.37
CA ALA A 56 -18.53 22.86 -1.72
C ALA A 56 -18.66 22.77 -0.20
N GLY A 57 -17.64 22.26 0.48
CA GLY A 57 -17.63 22.18 1.95
C GLY A 57 -16.73 21.10 2.54
N VAL A 58 -16.27 20.15 1.72
CA VAL A 58 -15.33 19.11 2.17
C VAL A 58 -13.90 19.55 1.93
N ASP A 59 -13.08 19.50 2.99
CA ASP A 59 -11.64 19.69 2.86
C ASP A 59 -11.03 18.47 2.15
N LEU A 60 -10.84 18.64 0.84
CA LEU A 60 -10.26 17.62 -0.03
C LEU A 60 -8.81 17.27 0.36
N ARG A 61 -8.11 18.11 1.15
CA ARG A 61 -6.75 17.79 1.62
C ARG A 61 -6.74 16.62 2.59
N VAL A 62 -7.75 16.53 3.44
CA VAL A 62 -7.94 15.40 4.37
C VAL A 62 -8.13 14.11 3.57
N ILE A 63 -8.96 14.17 2.51
CA ILE A 63 -9.31 13.02 1.67
C ILE A 63 -8.18 12.63 0.70
N ALA A 64 -7.35 13.58 0.28
CA ALA A 64 -6.25 13.33 -0.64
C ALA A 64 -5.18 12.36 -0.07
N GLY A 65 -5.06 12.31 1.26
CA GLY A 65 -4.25 11.31 1.96
C GLY A 65 -4.75 9.89 1.73
N ASP A 66 -6.07 9.73 1.59
CA ASP A 66 -6.77 8.45 1.53
C ASP A 66 -7.13 7.99 0.13
N LEU A 67 -6.68 8.72 -0.90
CA LEU A 67 -6.98 8.36 -2.29
C LEU A 67 -6.63 6.89 -2.56
N PRO A 68 -7.55 6.09 -3.13
CA PRO A 68 -7.33 4.69 -3.44
C PRO A 68 -6.26 4.45 -4.51
N CYS A 69 -5.61 5.50 -5.02
CA CYS A 69 -4.50 5.45 -5.97
C CYS A 69 -3.19 4.87 -5.38
N VAL A 70 -3.24 4.11 -4.29
CA VAL A 70 -2.08 3.45 -3.67
C VAL A 70 -1.30 2.63 -4.70
N CYS A 71 -1.98 1.92 -5.61
CA CYS A 71 -1.34 1.16 -6.69
C CYS A 71 -0.54 2.05 -7.66
N CYS A 72 -1.04 3.25 -7.96
CA CYS A 72 -0.38 4.22 -8.83
C CYS A 72 0.87 4.80 -8.16
N ARG A 73 0.80 5.17 -6.87
CA ARG A 73 1.97 5.64 -6.10
C ARG A 73 3.02 4.54 -5.94
N GLN A 74 2.58 3.29 -5.69
CA GLN A 74 3.48 2.14 -5.59
C GLN A 74 4.16 1.83 -6.93
N ALA A 75 3.47 2.01 -8.06
CA ALA A 75 4.07 1.85 -9.37
C ALA A 75 5.23 2.84 -9.63
N GLU A 76 5.14 4.08 -9.13
CA GLU A 76 6.26 5.03 -9.20
C GLU A 76 7.44 4.61 -8.32
N ALA A 77 7.16 4.04 -7.15
CA ALA A 77 8.19 3.53 -6.25
C ALA A 77 9.02 2.40 -6.88
N LEU A 78 8.57 1.80 -7.99
CA LEU A 78 9.34 0.80 -8.74
C LEU A 78 10.58 1.40 -9.42
N ALA A 79 10.62 2.71 -9.71
CA ALA A 79 11.71 3.35 -10.47
C ALA A 79 13.11 3.13 -9.87
N GLY A 80 13.22 2.83 -8.57
CA GLY A 80 14.47 2.49 -7.89
C GLY A 80 14.64 1.02 -7.48
N LEU A 81 13.66 0.16 -7.77
CA LEU A 81 13.59 -1.18 -7.18
C LEU A 81 14.54 -2.16 -7.90
N LYS A 82 15.67 -2.51 -7.27
CA LYS A 82 16.55 -3.56 -7.81
C LYS A 82 16.04 -4.95 -7.43
N LEU A 83 15.58 -5.77 -8.38
CA LEU A 83 15.15 -7.15 -8.09
C LEU A 83 16.29 -8.15 -8.28
N GLY A 84 16.72 -8.77 -7.17
CA GLY A 84 17.68 -9.87 -7.16
C GLY A 84 17.06 -11.22 -7.53
N LYS A 85 17.90 -12.27 -7.63
CA LYS A 85 17.46 -13.64 -7.99
C LYS A 85 16.34 -14.17 -7.08
N LEU A 86 16.47 -13.97 -5.77
CA LEU A 86 15.45 -14.41 -4.81
C LEU A 86 14.15 -13.61 -4.93
N ASP A 87 14.23 -12.29 -5.14
CA ASP A 87 13.06 -11.43 -5.31
C ASP A 87 12.23 -11.87 -6.53
N ARG A 88 12.90 -12.14 -7.65
CA ARG A 88 12.26 -12.63 -8.88
C ARG A 88 11.58 -13.99 -8.66
N ARG A 89 12.26 -14.91 -7.97
CA ARG A 89 11.68 -16.22 -7.63
C ARG A 89 10.43 -16.08 -6.78
N VAL A 90 10.45 -15.23 -5.75
CA VAL A 90 9.27 -15.01 -4.91
C VAL A 90 8.11 -14.46 -5.73
N LEU A 91 8.35 -13.47 -6.60
CA LEU A 91 7.30 -12.95 -7.48
C LEU A 91 6.73 -14.00 -8.44
N ARG A 92 7.59 -14.88 -8.98
CA ARG A 92 7.14 -15.95 -9.90
C ARG A 92 6.31 -17.03 -9.22
N LEU A 93 6.65 -17.37 -7.97
CA LEU A 93 5.99 -18.43 -7.22
C LEU A 93 4.78 -17.92 -6.40
N ALA A 94 4.64 -16.61 -6.24
CA ALA A 94 3.49 -16.04 -5.55
C ALA A 94 2.24 -16.20 -6.42
N PRO A 95 1.16 -16.81 -5.90
CA PRO A 95 -0.12 -16.91 -6.61
C PRO A 95 -0.83 -15.55 -6.68
N ASP A 96 -1.68 -15.37 -7.70
CA ASP A 96 -2.57 -14.20 -7.85
C ASP A 96 -3.83 -14.29 -6.95
N GLY A 97 -4.07 -15.46 -6.34
CA GLY A 97 -5.25 -15.75 -5.52
C GLY A 97 -4.96 -15.87 -4.02
N GLU A 98 -5.20 -17.05 -3.46
CA GLU A 98 -4.98 -17.32 -2.04
C GLU A 98 -3.48 -17.27 -1.70
N ALA A 99 -3.13 -16.68 -0.57
CA ALA A 99 -1.74 -16.59 -0.15
C ALA A 99 -1.16 -17.96 0.22
N GLU A 100 -0.02 -18.29 -0.38
CA GLU A 100 0.63 -19.59 -0.20
C GLU A 100 2.05 -19.47 0.38
N PRO A 101 2.48 -20.42 1.23
CA PRO A 101 3.82 -20.41 1.78
C PRO A 101 4.84 -20.82 0.72
N ILE A 102 5.72 -19.90 0.35
CA ILE A 102 6.81 -20.16 -0.59
C ILE A 102 8.00 -20.72 0.19
N PRO A 103 8.50 -21.93 -0.11
CA PRO A 103 9.66 -22.46 0.57
C PRO A 103 10.95 -21.75 0.11
N PRO A 104 11.93 -21.59 1.01
CA PRO A 104 13.28 -21.14 0.65
C PRO A 104 13.95 -22.18 -0.25
N VAL A 105 14.98 -21.75 -1.00
CA VAL A 105 15.69 -22.63 -1.94
C VAL A 105 16.47 -23.71 -1.20
N GLU A 106 17.08 -23.34 -0.08
CA GLU A 106 17.86 -24.23 0.79
C GLU A 106 17.26 -24.21 2.19
N SER A 107 17.40 -25.31 2.92
CA SER A 107 16.90 -25.45 4.31
C SER A 107 17.89 -24.93 5.36
N THR A 108 18.73 -23.96 4.99
CA THR A 108 19.71 -23.34 5.89
C THR A 108 19.13 -22.10 6.55
N ARG A 109 19.58 -21.78 7.77
CA ARG A 109 19.15 -20.56 8.48
C ARG A 109 19.46 -19.28 7.68
N ALA A 110 20.58 -19.26 6.97
CA ALA A 110 20.98 -18.13 6.14
C ALA A 110 20.05 -17.95 4.93
N ALA A 111 19.69 -19.05 4.25
CA ALA A 111 18.74 -19.02 3.14
C ALA A 111 17.33 -18.59 3.60
N ASP A 112 16.88 -19.07 4.76
CA ASP A 112 15.62 -18.64 5.38
C ASP A 112 15.58 -17.13 5.61
N GLU A 113 16.64 -16.56 6.19
CA GLU A 113 16.69 -15.12 6.47
C GLU A 113 16.78 -14.29 5.18
N ALA A 114 17.57 -14.72 4.20
CA ALA A 114 17.62 -14.08 2.88
C ALA A 114 16.24 -14.10 2.19
N HIS A 115 15.52 -15.22 2.29
CA HIS A 115 14.16 -15.35 1.77
C HIS A 115 13.18 -14.41 2.47
N ARG A 116 13.20 -14.33 3.81
CA ARG A 116 12.37 -13.38 4.58
C ARG A 116 12.66 -11.93 4.25
N ARG A 117 13.93 -11.56 4.00
CA ARG A 117 14.31 -10.20 3.57
C ARG A 117 13.77 -9.87 2.19
N SER A 118 13.82 -10.84 1.28
CA SER A 118 13.26 -10.72 -0.06
C SER A 118 11.74 -10.49 -0.04
N ILE A 119 11.00 -11.30 0.73
CA ILE A 119 9.55 -11.11 0.93
C ILE A 119 9.25 -9.71 1.50
N ARG A 120 9.91 -9.30 2.59
CA ARG A 120 9.72 -7.97 3.20
C ARG A 120 10.01 -6.83 2.24
N LYS A 121 11.01 -6.98 1.37
CA LYS A 121 11.35 -5.99 0.35
C LYS A 121 10.24 -5.86 -0.71
N LEU A 122 9.72 -6.99 -1.20
CA LEU A 122 8.63 -7.00 -2.18
C LEU A 122 7.32 -6.48 -1.59
N GLU A 123 7.05 -6.79 -0.33
CA GLU A 123 5.90 -6.27 0.43
C GLU A 123 5.97 -4.75 0.56
N ARG A 124 7.12 -4.19 0.96
CA ARG A 124 7.31 -2.73 1.00
C ARG A 124 7.16 -2.04 -0.35
N ALA A 125 7.51 -2.74 -1.43
CA ALA A 125 7.31 -2.26 -2.79
C ALA A 125 5.84 -2.40 -3.27
N GLY A 126 4.96 -2.98 -2.45
CA GLY A 126 3.56 -3.20 -2.81
C GLY A 126 3.35 -4.28 -3.87
N LEU A 127 4.35 -5.14 -4.13
CA LEU A 127 4.26 -6.19 -5.15
C LEU A 127 3.64 -7.48 -4.62
N VAL A 128 3.74 -7.73 -3.32
CA VAL A 128 3.11 -8.87 -2.67
C VAL A 128 2.38 -8.46 -1.41
N ALA A 129 1.32 -9.19 -1.07
CA ALA A 129 0.71 -9.15 0.25
C ALA A 129 1.19 -10.37 1.05
N VAL A 130 1.48 -10.17 2.32
CA VAL A 130 1.99 -11.22 3.22
C VAL A 130 0.95 -11.51 4.30
N THR A 131 0.71 -12.80 4.52
CA THR A 131 -0.08 -13.31 5.64
C THR A 131 0.69 -14.43 6.35
N TRP A 132 0.12 -14.98 7.41
CA TRP A 132 0.70 -16.13 8.12
C TRP A 132 -0.18 -17.35 7.90
N LYS A 133 0.42 -18.47 7.47
CA LYS A 133 -0.27 -19.76 7.32
C LYS A 133 0.45 -20.82 8.14
N GLN A 134 -0.32 -21.63 8.87
CA GLN A 134 0.21 -22.77 9.61
C GLN A 134 0.48 -23.91 8.63
N THR A 135 1.71 -24.39 8.59
CA THR A 135 2.13 -25.49 7.72
C THR A 135 2.62 -26.66 8.56
N LYS A 136 2.32 -27.88 8.14
CA LYS A 136 2.90 -29.08 8.76
C LYS A 136 4.31 -29.29 8.18
N ALA A 137 5.31 -29.30 9.04
CA ALA A 137 6.68 -29.62 8.68
C ALA A 137 7.07 -30.94 9.37
N LYS A 138 7.53 -31.91 8.59
CA LYS A 138 8.12 -33.12 9.14
C LYS A 138 9.51 -32.82 9.68
N ARG A 139 9.77 -33.22 10.92
CA ARG A 139 11.07 -33.11 11.58
C ARG A 139 11.54 -34.52 11.88
N ARG A 140 12.82 -34.77 11.62
CA ARG A 140 13.46 -36.04 11.94
C ARG A 140 14.34 -35.86 13.17
N ALA A 141 14.04 -36.60 14.22
CA ALA A 141 14.96 -36.86 15.32
C ALA A 141 15.76 -38.13 15.02
N THR A 142 16.78 -38.42 15.83
CA THR A 142 17.74 -39.53 15.62
C THR A 142 17.06 -40.89 15.38
N TRP A 143 15.88 -41.14 15.97
CA TRP A 143 15.20 -42.44 15.90
C TRP A 143 13.69 -42.37 15.56
N TYR A 144 13.12 -41.20 15.24
CA TYR A 144 11.71 -41.06 14.83
C TYR A 144 11.45 -39.80 14.01
N GLU A 145 10.39 -39.81 13.20
CA GLU A 145 9.86 -38.65 12.47
C GLU A 145 8.59 -38.14 13.17
N TYR A 146 8.46 -36.83 13.33
CA TYR A 146 7.29 -36.21 13.93
C TYR A 146 6.86 -34.96 13.15
N GLU A 147 5.57 -34.65 13.17
CA GLU A 147 5.01 -33.45 12.52
C GLU A 147 4.98 -32.27 13.49
N VAL A 148 5.54 -31.13 13.08
CA VAL A 148 5.46 -29.87 13.80
C VAL A 148 4.65 -28.88 12.98
N ARG A 149 3.67 -28.22 13.60
CA ARG A 149 3.00 -27.06 12.99
C ARG A 149 3.91 -25.85 13.10
N GLN A 150 4.27 -25.27 11.96
CA GLN A 150 5.11 -24.08 11.88
C GLN A 150 4.37 -22.98 11.14
N ALA A 151 4.31 -21.80 11.75
CA ALA A 151 3.83 -20.59 11.09
C ALA A 151 4.85 -20.16 10.04
N ARG A 152 4.41 -20.01 8.78
CA ARG A 152 5.22 -19.50 7.68
C ARG A 152 4.55 -18.29 7.04
N HIS A 153 5.36 -17.41 6.47
CA HIS A 153 4.86 -16.33 5.63
C HIS A 153 4.20 -16.96 4.40
N ALA A 154 2.91 -16.70 4.23
CA ALA A 154 2.18 -16.97 3.01
C ALA A 154 2.17 -15.68 2.19
N VAL A 155 2.35 -15.80 0.89
CA VAL A 155 2.53 -14.66 -0.01
C VAL A 155 1.52 -14.80 -1.15
N LYS A 156 0.92 -13.68 -1.55
CA LYS A 156 0.19 -13.56 -2.82
C LYS A 156 0.61 -12.30 -3.56
N LEU A 157 0.45 -12.30 -4.87
CA LEU A 157 0.63 -11.10 -5.68
C LEU A 157 -0.44 -10.06 -5.30
N THR A 158 -0.05 -8.80 -5.31
CA THR A 158 -1.01 -7.70 -5.41
C THR A 158 -1.38 -7.48 -6.88
N GLY A 159 -2.37 -6.65 -7.18
CA GLY A 159 -2.63 -6.25 -8.58
C GLY A 159 -1.39 -5.66 -9.28
N LEU A 160 -0.54 -4.94 -8.53
CA LEU A 160 0.76 -4.46 -9.03
C LEU A 160 1.76 -5.59 -9.27
N GLY A 161 1.86 -6.54 -8.35
CA GLY A 161 2.66 -7.75 -8.53
C GLY A 161 2.26 -8.54 -9.77
N ALA A 162 0.96 -8.79 -9.94
CA ALA A 162 0.40 -9.50 -11.08
C ALA A 162 0.69 -8.78 -12.40
N ALA A 163 0.48 -7.45 -12.45
CA ALA A 163 0.82 -6.64 -13.63
C ALA A 163 2.33 -6.73 -13.98
N VAL A 164 3.21 -6.69 -12.97
CA VAL A 164 4.66 -6.86 -13.16
C VAL A 164 4.99 -8.25 -13.70
N VAL A 165 4.44 -9.31 -13.12
CA VAL A 165 4.70 -10.70 -13.54
C VAL A 165 4.20 -10.96 -14.95
N ASN A 166 2.98 -10.49 -15.28
CA ASN A 166 2.38 -10.65 -16.60
C ASN A 166 3.17 -9.89 -17.67
N ARG A 167 3.63 -8.66 -17.37
CA ARG A 167 4.35 -7.83 -18.33
C ARG A 167 5.82 -8.23 -18.50
N LEU A 168 6.50 -8.55 -17.39
CA LEU A 168 7.95 -8.72 -17.33
C LEU A 168 8.36 -10.18 -17.14
N GLY A 169 7.46 -11.15 -17.28
CA GLY A 169 7.72 -12.55 -16.99
C GLY A 169 9.05 -13.06 -17.58
N SER A 170 9.24 -12.93 -18.89
CA SER A 170 10.49 -13.37 -19.55
C SER A 170 11.74 -12.69 -19.00
N ILE A 171 11.65 -11.42 -18.58
CA ILE A 171 12.75 -10.68 -17.97
C ILE A 171 13.00 -11.15 -16.53
N LEU A 172 11.94 -11.49 -15.79
CA LEU A 172 12.04 -12.04 -14.43
C LEU A 172 12.72 -13.41 -14.41
N ASP A 173 12.62 -14.20 -15.48
CA ASP A 173 13.32 -15.49 -15.61
C ASP A 173 14.82 -15.30 -15.87
N GLY A 174 15.18 -14.20 -16.53
CA GLY A 174 16.56 -13.82 -16.77
C GLY A 174 17.26 -13.20 -15.55
N SER A 175 18.55 -12.95 -15.70
CA SER A 175 19.36 -12.16 -14.75
C SER A 175 19.45 -10.68 -15.13
N ALA A 176 18.92 -10.30 -16.31
CA ALA A 176 19.03 -8.96 -16.85
C ALA A 176 18.40 -7.92 -15.92
N PRO A 177 19.04 -6.77 -15.67
CA PRO A 177 18.45 -5.67 -14.92
C PRO A 177 17.16 -5.17 -15.59
N ILE A 178 16.13 -4.89 -14.79
CA ILE A 178 14.87 -4.32 -15.29
C ILE A 178 15.04 -2.81 -15.46
N ARG A 179 14.74 -2.32 -16.66
CA ARG A 179 14.72 -0.87 -16.96
C ARG A 179 13.33 -0.33 -16.68
N TRP A 180 13.01 -0.04 -15.41
CA TRP A 180 11.66 0.33 -14.97
C TRP A 180 11.00 1.45 -15.77
N ALA A 181 11.76 2.49 -16.14
CA ALA A 181 11.25 3.61 -16.93
C ALA A 181 10.59 3.16 -18.26
N GLN A 182 11.06 2.08 -18.88
CA GLN A 182 10.49 1.55 -20.13
C GLN A 182 9.16 0.81 -19.94
N HIS A 183 8.87 0.41 -18.70
CA HIS A 183 7.71 -0.43 -18.37
C HIS A 183 6.69 0.28 -17.49
N GLN A 184 7.08 1.39 -16.84
CA GLN A 184 6.28 2.09 -15.85
C GLN A 184 4.90 2.48 -16.39
N GLY A 185 4.81 3.14 -17.55
CA GLY A 185 3.53 3.53 -18.14
C GLY A 185 2.58 2.35 -18.37
N ALA A 186 3.10 1.24 -18.89
CA ALA A 186 2.31 0.02 -19.12
C ALA A 186 1.87 -0.64 -17.81
N ILE A 187 2.76 -0.73 -16.81
CA ILE A 187 2.44 -1.31 -15.49
C ILE A 187 1.39 -0.44 -14.79
N THR A 188 1.58 0.88 -14.77
CA THR A 188 0.61 1.82 -14.19
C THR A 188 -0.74 1.69 -14.90
N SER A 189 -0.75 1.67 -16.23
CA SER A 189 -2.01 1.54 -16.99
C SER A 189 -2.74 0.24 -16.67
N ALA A 190 -2.02 -0.86 -16.42
CA ALA A 190 -2.62 -2.15 -16.10
C ALA A 190 -3.23 -2.19 -14.68
N VAL A 191 -2.71 -1.40 -13.74
CA VAL A 191 -3.22 -1.34 -12.35
C VAL A 191 -4.14 -0.16 -12.09
N ARG A 192 -4.28 0.75 -13.06
CA ARG A 192 -5.14 1.92 -12.95
C ARG A 192 -6.58 1.45 -13.04
N LEU A 193 -7.29 1.53 -11.92
CA LEU A 193 -8.74 1.37 -11.90
C LEU A 193 -9.39 2.62 -12.52
N PRO A 194 -10.53 2.46 -13.21
CA PRO A 194 -11.31 3.59 -13.71
C PRO A 194 -11.82 4.43 -12.53
N ALA A 195 -12.03 5.72 -12.78
CA ALA A 195 -12.41 6.66 -11.72
C ALA A 195 -13.73 6.26 -11.03
N GLU A 196 -14.67 5.69 -11.80
CA GLU A 196 -15.95 5.20 -11.32
C GLU A 196 -15.81 4.12 -10.24
N ASP A 197 -14.84 3.21 -10.37
CA ASP A 197 -14.56 2.14 -9.39
C ASP A 197 -13.83 2.67 -8.16
N LEU A 198 -13.04 3.74 -8.32
CA LEU A 198 -12.30 4.36 -7.23
C LEU A 198 -13.20 5.21 -6.34
N LEU A 199 -14.30 5.76 -6.85
CA LEU A 199 -15.23 6.61 -6.10
C LEU A 199 -15.88 5.90 -4.90
N PRO A 200 -16.45 4.69 -5.01
CA PRO A 200 -16.95 3.95 -3.87
C PRO A 200 -15.88 3.71 -2.80
N LEU A 201 -14.66 3.32 -3.21
CA LEU A 201 -13.55 3.09 -2.29
C LEU A 201 -13.15 4.36 -1.53
N LEU A 202 -13.10 5.49 -2.24
CA LEU A 202 -12.85 6.78 -1.64
C LEU A 202 -13.97 7.18 -0.68
N ALA A 203 -15.23 6.94 -1.02
CA ALA A 203 -16.37 7.21 -0.15
C ALA A 203 -16.31 6.40 1.15
N VAL A 204 -15.90 5.12 1.09
CA VAL A 204 -15.71 4.27 2.29
C VAL A 204 -14.69 4.90 3.23
N ARG A 205 -13.54 5.32 2.68
CA ARG A 205 -12.46 5.92 3.48
C ARG A 205 -12.84 7.31 3.98
N ALA A 206 -13.45 8.15 3.14
CA ALA A 206 -13.91 9.46 3.54
C ALA A 206 -14.91 9.39 4.71
N LYS A 207 -15.71 8.33 4.80
CA LYS A 207 -16.62 8.10 5.93
C LYS A 207 -15.89 8.01 7.27
N SER A 208 -14.66 7.50 7.35
CA SER A 208 -13.90 7.50 8.62
C SER A 208 -13.44 8.88 9.06
N HIS A 209 -13.49 9.89 8.16
CA HIS A 209 -13.05 11.25 8.42
C HIS A 209 -14.20 12.26 8.51
N LEU A 210 -15.40 11.89 8.06
CA LEU A 210 -16.58 12.74 8.08
C LEU A 210 -17.54 12.26 9.16
N SER A 211 -18.10 13.18 9.95
CA SER A 211 -19.19 12.84 10.86
C SER A 211 -20.40 12.33 10.06
N ASP A 212 -21.16 11.37 10.58
CA ASP A 212 -22.31 10.78 9.89
C ASP A 212 -23.33 11.85 9.42
N ALA A 213 -23.47 12.93 10.20
CA ALA A 213 -24.34 14.07 9.86
C ALA A 213 -23.85 14.88 8.65
N THR A 214 -22.53 15.14 8.56
CA THR A 214 -21.93 15.87 7.42
C THR A 214 -21.95 15.03 6.14
N PHE A 215 -21.76 13.71 6.29
CA PHE A 215 -21.79 12.78 5.16
C PHE A 215 -23.21 12.62 4.59
N ALA A 216 -24.23 12.50 5.44
CA ALA A 216 -25.63 12.40 5.02
C ALA A 216 -26.16 13.70 4.36
N ALA A 217 -25.73 14.87 4.85
CA ALA A 217 -26.15 16.16 4.31
C ALA A 217 -25.55 16.45 2.91
N SER A 218 -24.33 16.01 2.65
CA SER A 218 -23.60 16.32 1.41
C SER A 218 -23.97 15.42 0.22
N TRP A 219 -24.43 14.19 0.45
CA TRP A 219 -24.86 13.28 -0.61
C TRP A 219 -26.38 13.30 -0.88
N GLY A 220 -27.15 13.98 -0.01
CA GLY A 220 -28.59 13.81 0.08
C GLY A 220 -28.99 12.39 0.52
N MET A 221 -30.21 12.21 1.05
CA MET A 221 -30.69 10.89 1.50
C MET A 221 -30.61 9.82 0.40
N ALA A 222 -30.87 10.19 -0.86
CA ALA A 222 -30.78 9.26 -1.99
C ALA A 222 -29.33 8.86 -2.32
N GLY A 223 -28.38 9.80 -2.32
CA GLY A 223 -26.96 9.50 -2.53
C GLY A 223 -26.35 8.76 -1.35
N TYR A 224 -26.72 9.12 -0.12
CA TYR A 224 -26.34 8.39 1.09
C TYR A 224 -26.86 6.95 1.06
N LEU A 225 -28.13 6.73 0.71
CA LEU A 225 -28.70 5.39 0.59
C LEU A 225 -28.09 4.61 -0.58
N ALA A 226 -27.74 5.27 -1.69
CA ALA A 226 -27.03 4.64 -2.80
C ALA A 226 -25.62 4.21 -2.38
N VAL A 227 -24.86 5.08 -1.70
CA VAL A 227 -23.54 4.74 -1.15
C VAL A 227 -23.65 3.67 -0.08
N ALA A 228 -24.62 3.76 0.84
CA ALA A 228 -24.84 2.76 1.88
C ALA A 228 -25.26 1.40 1.29
N ARG A 229 -26.06 1.38 0.22
CA ARG A 229 -26.40 0.16 -0.53
C ARG A 229 -25.21 -0.38 -1.31
N SER A 230 -24.43 0.47 -1.98
CA SER A 230 -23.22 0.07 -2.68
C SER A 230 -22.17 -0.43 -1.70
N LEU A 231 -22.01 0.20 -0.53
CA LEU A 231 -21.19 -0.26 0.58
C LEU A 231 -21.69 -1.60 1.10
N GLY A 232 -23.00 -1.75 1.34
CA GLY A 232 -23.59 -3.00 1.76
C GLY A 232 -23.35 -4.12 0.73
N ALA A 233 -23.49 -3.82 -0.56
CA ALA A 233 -23.24 -4.76 -1.65
C ALA A 233 -21.75 -5.10 -1.79
N ILE A 234 -20.85 -4.12 -1.65
CA ILE A 234 -19.39 -4.32 -1.70
C ILE A 234 -18.92 -5.12 -0.48
N VAL A 235 -19.38 -4.77 0.72
CA VAL A 235 -19.07 -5.52 1.96
C VAL A 235 -19.61 -6.94 1.85
N LYS A 236 -20.85 -7.12 1.40
CA LYS A 236 -21.44 -8.44 1.18
C LYS A 236 -20.67 -9.25 0.12
N ALA A 237 -20.27 -8.63 -0.99
CA ALA A 237 -19.44 -9.29 -2.01
C ALA A 237 -18.05 -9.66 -1.46
N ILE A 238 -17.44 -8.81 -0.64
CA ILE A 238 -16.17 -9.10 0.04
C ILE A 238 -16.35 -10.24 1.06
N GLU A 239 -17.47 -10.29 1.79
CA GLU A 239 -17.79 -11.36 2.75
C GLU A 239 -18.13 -12.68 2.06
N GLU A 240 -18.86 -12.68 0.96
CA GLU A 240 -19.17 -13.86 0.15
C GLU A 240 -17.89 -14.44 -0.46
N VAL A 241 -16.97 -13.60 -0.96
CA VAL A 241 -15.63 -14.04 -1.39
C VAL A 241 -14.80 -14.59 -0.22
N ARG A 242 -15.01 -14.09 1.00
CA ARG A 242 -14.30 -14.55 2.20
C ARG A 242 -14.85 -15.84 2.82
N HIS A 243 -16.09 -16.21 2.50
CA HIS A 243 -16.76 -17.41 3.05
C HIS A 243 -17.03 -18.50 2.01
N GLY A 244 -16.84 -18.22 0.71
CA GLY A 244 -16.97 -19.17 -0.40
C GLY A 244 -15.67 -19.86 -0.84
N SER A 245 -14.58 -19.76 -0.07
CA SER A 245 -13.31 -20.48 -0.27
C SER A 245 -12.99 -21.32 0.96
#